data_AF-A0A3B9AMU2-F1
#
_entry.id   AF-A0A3B9AMU2-F1
#
_cell.length_a   1.000
_cell.length_b   1.000
_cell.length_c   1.000
_cell.angle_alpha   90.00
_cell.angle_beta   90.00
_cell.angle_gamma   90.00
#
_symmetry.space_group_name_H-M   'P 1'
#
loop_
_entity.id
_entity.type
_entity.pdbx_description
1 polymer ?
#
loop_
_entity_poly.entity_id
_entity_poly.type
_entity_poly.pdbx_seq_one_letter_code
_entity_poly.pdbx_strand_id
1 'polypeptide(L)'
;MRNFFQILLCSLLLFTYHLRAQTPELPRYQTAEEQSLGQPVTLAPIGITTPPASPVRTMAEWEELQALLITWNGQNTILTEIVRAARLECKVVISCENQTVVNQAKNKLTTSGVDITTNVEFVIAPNNSIWVRDYGPNSVYSNDIDSLYFVDWIYNRTNRPKDDTIATTLAPYFKVPLYSTSAAPTDMVNTGGNFMSDGMGTAFSSSLILDENETGNPYGVTAKSESQIDQIMEDFMGINRYIKMEPLPYDVIHHIDMHMKLLDEERILVGQYPQGVADGPQIEANIQYVLSNFQSSFGTPYKVVRIPMPPEGNLYPNNGGDYRTYANAVFVNKTIIVPFYQQQYDTTAQRIWEEAMPGYKVVGINCNSIIPSLGAIHCITKEVGVNEPLRIVHQTLECQDNSEQPLAYPVYAKIQHRSGIAGAKVYFTTDLNGPWQSVDMYQGIIPNDDWFGSIPAQTPGSIVYYYIEALAVSGKTITRPLPAPEGWWKFCVKQSSGAQNLVATLEEIYPNPASAITVVPVNAANKVQGRITIFNSLGQEVQTLFSGEIPGGNSNYFLDAGKLPAGTYWVRCQAGSQVSTRKLVIR
;
A
#
# COMPACT_ATOMS: atom_id res chain seq x y z
N MET A 1 7.60 79.18 55.94
CA MET A 1 8.88 78.49 55.66
C MET A 1 8.56 77.28 54.80
N ARG A 2 8.68 77.40 53.48
CA ARG A 2 9.84 77.03 52.64
C ARG A 2 9.83 75.53 52.27
N ASN A 3 9.61 75.30 50.97
CA ASN A 3 9.96 74.15 50.14
C ASN A 3 11.18 73.34 50.62
N PHE A 4 11.22 72.02 50.38
CA PHE A 4 12.04 71.40 49.30
C PHE A 4 12.16 69.85 49.37
N PHE A 5 12.31 69.25 48.17
CA PHE A 5 12.99 67.97 47.80
C PHE A 5 12.25 66.62 47.74
N GLN A 6 11.59 66.37 46.58
CA GLN A 6 11.95 65.38 45.53
C GLN A 6 12.95 64.24 45.84
N ILE A 7 12.60 62.96 45.53
CA ILE A 7 13.29 61.99 44.62
C ILE A 7 12.93 60.50 44.92
N LEU A 8 12.63 59.76 43.83
CA LEU A 8 12.66 58.30 43.59
C LEU A 8 11.73 57.35 44.40
N LEU A 9 10.75 56.77 43.71
CA LEU A 9 10.61 55.30 43.62
C LEU A 9 9.79 54.91 42.37
N CYS A 10 10.45 54.87 41.20
CA CYS A 10 10.05 54.02 40.09
C CYS A 10 10.72 52.66 40.30
N SER A 11 9.93 51.58 40.35
CA SER A 11 10.24 50.19 39.91
C SER A 11 9.59 49.14 40.81
N LEU A 12 8.40 48.65 40.42
CA LEU A 12 7.89 47.32 40.78
C LEU A 12 6.65 46.96 39.93
N LEU A 13 6.83 46.94 38.60
CA LEU A 13 5.91 46.29 37.66
C LEU A 13 6.74 45.60 36.58
N LEU A 14 7.40 44.52 36.99
CA LEU A 14 7.96 43.50 36.10
C LEU A 14 7.63 42.17 36.75
N PHE A 15 6.70 41.43 36.16
CA PHE A 15 6.76 39.98 35.91
C PHE A 15 5.36 39.48 35.55
N THR A 16 5.17 39.17 34.26
CA THR A 16 4.37 38.07 33.67
C THR A 16 3.91 38.44 32.25
N TYR A 17 4.86 38.61 31.34
CA TYR A 17 4.60 38.47 29.90
C TYR A 17 5.55 37.42 29.34
N HIS A 18 5.17 36.15 29.50
CA HIS A 18 5.64 35.03 28.66
C HIS A 18 4.62 33.89 28.71
N LEU A 19 3.42 34.15 28.18
CA LEU A 19 2.67 33.12 27.48
C LEU A 19 2.95 33.36 26.00
N ARG A 20 3.97 32.69 25.45
CA ARG A 20 4.01 32.46 24.01
C ARG A 20 2.79 31.58 23.74
N ALA A 21 1.73 32.15 23.20
CA ALA A 21 0.65 31.37 22.61
C ALA A 21 1.30 30.46 21.57
N GLN A 22 1.33 29.16 21.85
CA GLN A 22 1.66 28.16 20.86
C GLN A 22 0.58 28.28 19.79
N THR A 23 0.97 28.56 18.54
CA THR A 23 0.02 28.54 17.43
C THR A 23 -0.75 27.22 17.51
N PRO A 24 -2.10 27.24 17.51
CA PRO A 24 -2.86 26.00 17.63
C PRO A 24 -2.48 25.06 16.49
N GLU A 25 -2.21 23.81 16.84
CA GLU A 25 -1.89 22.76 15.87
C GLU A 25 -3.11 22.55 14.95
N LEU A 26 -2.91 22.71 13.64
CA LEU A 26 -4.00 22.59 12.67
C LEU A 26 -4.39 21.12 12.47
N PRO A 27 -5.68 20.77 12.58
CA PRO A 27 -6.13 19.41 12.34
C PRO A 27 -5.99 19.02 10.87
N ARG A 28 -6.16 17.74 10.53
CA ARG A 28 -6.02 17.28 9.13
C ARG A 28 -7.16 17.79 8.23
N TYR A 29 -8.37 17.90 8.77
CA TYR A 29 -9.51 18.54 8.09
C TYR A 29 -9.37 20.07 8.08
N GLN A 30 -10.10 20.75 7.19
CA GLN A 30 -10.14 22.20 7.13
C GLN A 30 -11.08 22.74 8.23
N THR A 31 -10.61 23.64 9.09
CA THR A 31 -11.44 24.19 10.18
C THR A 31 -12.46 25.21 9.68
N ALA A 32 -13.48 25.52 10.50
CA ALA A 32 -14.46 26.55 10.18
C ALA A 32 -13.81 27.94 10.02
N GLU A 33 -12.79 28.24 10.82
CA GLU A 33 -11.98 29.46 10.70
C GLU A 33 -11.23 29.46 9.36
N GLU A 34 -10.59 28.35 8.97
CA GLU A 34 -9.92 28.24 7.68
C GLU A 34 -10.91 28.44 6.52
N GLN A 35 -12.11 27.85 6.58
CA GLN A 35 -13.15 28.03 5.56
C GLN A 35 -13.63 29.50 5.46
N SER A 36 -13.53 30.27 6.55
CA SER A 36 -13.94 31.68 6.57
C SER A 36 -12.92 32.66 6.00
N LEU A 37 -11.68 32.23 5.74
CA LEU A 37 -10.57 33.09 5.28
C LEU A 37 -10.73 33.59 3.82
N GLY A 38 -11.79 33.22 3.11
CA GLY A 38 -12.10 33.71 1.77
C GLY A 38 -11.52 32.84 0.67
N GLN A 39 -11.25 33.45 -0.49
CA GLN A 39 -10.81 32.73 -1.70
C GLN A 39 -9.46 32.02 -1.49
N PRO A 40 -9.27 30.83 -2.09
CA PRO A 40 -8.00 30.11 -2.11
C PRO A 40 -6.83 31.01 -2.46
N VAL A 41 -5.69 30.85 -1.78
CA VAL A 41 -4.45 31.47 -2.22
C VAL A 41 -4.01 30.74 -3.49
N THR A 42 -4.11 31.40 -4.65
CA THR A 42 -3.54 30.87 -5.89
C THR A 42 -2.02 30.93 -5.80
N LEU A 43 -1.37 29.76 -5.74
CA LEU A 43 0.08 29.67 -5.80
C LEU A 43 0.57 29.72 -7.24
N ALA A 44 1.72 30.35 -7.45
CA ALA A 44 2.41 30.27 -8.73
C ALA A 44 2.88 28.83 -8.96
N PRO A 45 2.88 28.34 -10.23
CA PRO A 45 3.38 27.00 -10.50
C PRO A 45 4.82 26.80 -10.01
N ILE A 46 5.11 25.61 -9.50
CA ILE A 46 6.40 25.25 -8.91
C ILE A 46 7.08 24.15 -9.73
N GLY A 47 8.42 24.16 -9.81
CA GLY A 47 9.16 23.12 -10.53
C GLY A 47 8.87 23.07 -12.05
N ILE A 48 9.05 21.88 -12.64
CA ILE A 48 8.81 21.58 -14.05
C ILE A 48 7.36 21.14 -14.21
N THR A 49 6.56 21.91 -14.95
CA THR A 49 5.11 21.68 -15.07
C THR A 49 4.70 20.85 -16.29
N THR A 50 5.66 20.54 -17.16
CA THR A 50 5.46 19.57 -18.25
C THR A 50 5.79 18.17 -17.77
N PRO A 51 5.05 17.13 -18.21
CA PRO A 51 5.39 15.75 -17.88
C PRO A 51 6.86 15.41 -18.17
N PRO A 52 7.46 14.51 -17.38
CA PRO A 52 8.75 13.91 -17.73
C PRO A 52 8.74 13.35 -19.16
N ALA A 53 9.80 13.62 -19.93
CA ALA A 53 9.89 13.18 -21.32
C ALA A 53 10.14 11.66 -21.47
N SER A 54 10.62 11.02 -20.42
CA SER A 54 10.85 9.58 -20.33
C SER A 54 9.73 8.92 -19.53
N PRO A 55 9.41 7.63 -19.79
CA PRO A 55 8.53 6.86 -18.92
C PRO A 55 8.96 6.95 -17.47
N VAL A 56 7.98 7.00 -16.56
CA VAL A 56 8.21 7.11 -15.12
C VAL A 56 7.52 6.01 -14.35
N ARG A 57 7.95 5.81 -13.10
CA ARG A 57 7.39 4.82 -12.16
C ARG A 57 7.40 5.39 -10.75
N THR A 58 6.24 5.51 -10.13
CA THR A 58 6.15 5.83 -8.70
C THR A 58 6.60 4.64 -7.87
N MET A 59 7.45 4.88 -6.86
CA MET A 59 7.90 3.81 -5.97
C MET A 59 6.78 3.29 -5.07
N ALA A 60 6.89 2.03 -4.64
CA ALA A 60 6.13 1.52 -3.51
C ALA A 60 6.79 1.93 -2.19
N GLU A 61 6.00 1.99 -1.11
CA GLU A 61 6.51 2.44 0.19
C GLU A 61 7.48 1.45 0.86
N TRP A 62 7.40 0.16 0.53
CA TRP A 62 8.30 -0.87 1.05
C TRP A 62 9.64 -0.96 0.30
N GLU A 63 9.85 -0.14 -0.73
CA GLU A 63 11.15 -0.01 -1.39
C GLU A 63 12.18 0.70 -0.48
N GLU A 64 13.45 0.63 -0.85
CA GLU A 64 14.55 1.18 -0.05
C GLU A 64 14.48 2.71 0.05
N LEU A 65 14.55 3.22 1.28
CA LEU A 65 14.49 4.64 1.60
C LEU A 65 15.87 5.19 1.92
N GLN A 66 16.21 6.33 1.32
CA GLN A 66 17.36 7.14 1.77
C GLN A 66 17.00 8.04 2.95
N ALA A 67 15.73 8.45 3.05
CA ALA A 67 15.26 9.29 4.13
C ALA A 67 13.77 9.09 4.46
N LEU A 68 13.42 9.44 5.70
CA LEU A 68 12.06 9.69 6.16
C LEU A 68 11.94 11.18 6.49
N LEU A 69 10.97 11.85 5.90
CA LEU A 69 10.67 13.25 6.14
C LEU A 69 9.56 13.39 7.20
N ILE A 70 9.76 14.33 8.13
CA ILE A 70 8.74 14.81 9.07
C ILE A 70 8.73 16.34 9.11
N THR A 71 7.59 16.94 9.47
CA THR A 71 7.52 18.37 9.81
C THR A 71 7.42 18.54 11.33
N TRP A 72 8.33 19.32 11.91
CA TRP A 72 8.34 19.60 13.35
C TRP A 72 7.37 20.73 13.71
N ASN A 73 6.09 20.39 13.79
CA ASN A 73 5.02 21.34 14.08
C ASN A 73 3.93 20.66 14.93
N GLY A 74 4.05 20.73 16.26
CA GLY A 74 3.13 20.03 17.16
C GLY A 74 3.51 18.55 17.38
N GLN A 75 2.70 17.82 18.16
CA GLN A 75 2.90 16.39 18.50
C GLN A 75 4.33 15.95 18.82
N ASN A 76 5.13 16.80 19.48
CA ASN A 76 6.57 16.58 19.67
C ASN A 76 6.93 15.24 20.31
N THR A 77 6.06 14.66 21.14
CA THR A 77 6.26 13.32 21.71
C THR A 77 6.21 12.24 20.63
N ILE A 78 5.19 12.25 19.77
CA ILE A 78 5.05 11.28 18.67
C ILE A 78 6.20 11.45 17.68
N LEU A 79 6.50 12.69 17.27
CA LEU A 79 7.62 12.97 16.37
C LEU A 79 8.96 12.51 16.95
N THR A 80 9.19 12.66 18.27
CA THR A 80 10.39 12.15 18.93
C THR A 80 10.53 10.63 18.79
N GLU A 81 9.43 9.89 18.97
CA GLU A 81 9.43 8.43 18.85
C GLU A 81 9.64 7.97 17.40
N ILE A 82 9.05 8.68 16.43
CA ILE A 82 9.30 8.44 15.00
C ILE A 82 10.78 8.63 14.68
N VAL A 83 11.38 9.75 15.11
CA VAL A 83 12.82 10.00 14.90
C VAL A 83 13.66 8.91 15.56
N ARG A 84 13.32 8.50 16.78
CA ARG A 84 14.04 7.44 17.52
C ARG A 84 14.06 6.12 16.76
N ALA A 85 12.94 5.73 16.17
CA ALA A 85 12.83 4.48 15.41
C ALA A 85 13.50 4.61 14.03
N ALA A 86 13.12 5.62 13.25
CA ALA A 86 13.50 5.75 11.84
C ALA A 86 14.99 6.04 11.64
N ARG A 87 15.65 6.75 12.55
CA ARG A 87 17.09 7.07 12.43
C ARG A 87 18.02 5.85 12.41
N LEU A 88 17.52 4.71 12.90
CA LEU A 88 18.26 3.44 12.91
C LEU A 88 18.26 2.77 11.53
N GLU A 89 17.40 3.23 10.63
CA GLU A 89 17.13 2.62 9.32
C GLU A 89 17.57 3.51 8.17
N CYS A 90 17.33 4.82 8.27
CA CYS A 90 17.70 5.80 7.25
C CYS A 90 17.88 7.19 7.88
N LYS A 91 18.22 8.20 7.05
CA LYS A 91 18.22 9.60 7.50
C LYS A 91 16.81 10.05 7.86
N VAL A 92 16.65 10.78 8.95
CA VAL A 92 15.40 11.51 9.25
C VAL A 92 15.63 12.97 8.95
N VAL A 93 14.89 13.50 7.97
CA VAL A 93 14.94 14.91 7.58
C VAL A 93 13.79 15.62 8.27
N ILE A 94 14.11 16.55 9.15
CA ILE A 94 13.15 17.27 9.98
C ILE A 94 12.98 18.68 9.41
N SER A 95 11.84 18.93 8.76
CA SER A 95 11.44 20.26 8.34
C SER A 95 11.04 21.11 9.56
N CYS A 96 11.58 22.32 9.64
CA CYS A 96 11.28 23.28 10.71
C CYS A 96 10.99 24.65 10.09
N GLU A 97 10.02 25.38 10.63
CA GLU A 97 9.63 26.67 10.04
C GLU A 97 10.78 27.70 10.04
N ASN A 98 11.63 27.68 11.07
CA ASN A 98 12.74 28.61 11.24
C ASN A 98 13.78 28.06 12.24
N GLN A 99 14.89 28.80 12.41
CA GLN A 99 15.99 28.39 13.30
C GLN A 99 15.59 28.24 14.77
N THR A 100 14.56 28.96 15.24
CA THR A 100 14.06 28.80 16.62
C THR A 100 13.44 27.41 16.80
N VAL A 101 12.64 26.98 15.83
CA VAL A 101 12.01 25.64 15.83
C VAL A 101 13.07 24.55 15.72
N VAL A 102 14.12 24.74 14.91
CA VAL A 102 15.28 23.81 14.85
C VAL A 102 15.90 23.63 16.24
N ASN A 103 16.13 24.72 16.97
CA ASN A 103 16.72 24.65 18.31
C ASN A 103 15.78 23.96 19.31
N GLN A 104 14.47 24.17 19.19
CA GLN A 104 13.46 23.48 20.02
C GLN A 104 13.41 21.98 19.73
N ALA A 105 13.42 21.59 18.46
CA ALA A 105 13.44 20.19 18.03
C ALA A 105 14.69 19.48 18.54
N LYS A 106 15.88 20.07 18.34
CA LYS A 106 17.15 19.55 18.87
C LYS A 106 17.09 19.36 20.39
N ASN A 107 16.65 20.38 21.13
CA ASN A 107 16.55 20.29 22.58
C ASN A 107 15.60 19.17 23.01
N LYS A 108 14.40 19.08 22.40
CA LYS A 108 13.41 18.04 22.74
C LYS A 108 13.94 16.64 22.44
N LEU A 109 14.57 16.43 21.29
CA LEU A 109 15.14 15.14 20.89
C LEU A 109 16.28 14.73 21.84
N THR A 110 17.25 15.61 22.09
CA THR A 110 18.38 15.32 22.98
C THR A 110 17.95 15.08 24.42
N THR A 111 17.03 15.90 24.97
CA THR A 111 16.50 15.69 26.32
C THR A 111 15.65 14.42 26.44
N SER A 112 15.12 13.92 25.33
CA SER A 112 14.41 12.63 25.25
C SER A 112 15.34 11.45 24.89
N GLY A 113 16.67 11.64 24.97
CA GLY A 113 17.67 10.60 24.76
C GLY A 113 17.86 10.17 23.31
N VAL A 114 17.40 10.95 22.33
CA VAL A 114 17.60 10.66 20.90
C VAL A 114 18.94 11.24 20.46
N ASP A 115 19.79 10.39 19.90
CA ASP A 115 21.03 10.81 19.25
C ASP A 115 20.74 11.49 17.90
N ILE A 116 20.93 12.81 17.87
CA ILE A 116 20.71 13.66 16.69
C ILE A 116 21.97 13.85 15.83
N THR A 117 23.09 13.21 16.18
CA THR A 117 24.36 13.37 15.43
C THR A 117 24.48 12.38 14.27
N THR A 118 23.74 11.27 14.34
CA THR A 118 23.73 10.23 13.31
C THR A 118 22.33 10.10 12.74
N ASN A 119 22.23 10.20 11.40
CA ASN A 119 21.00 10.06 10.63
C ASN A 119 19.85 11.02 11.00
N VAL A 120 20.16 12.21 11.51
CA VAL A 120 19.15 13.25 11.77
C VAL A 120 19.64 14.57 11.19
N GLU A 121 18.86 15.16 10.28
CA GLU A 121 19.16 16.45 9.67
C GLU A 121 17.95 17.38 9.77
N PHE A 122 18.22 18.68 9.81
CA PHE A 122 17.20 19.72 9.95
C PHE A 122 17.23 20.62 8.73
N VAL A 123 16.06 20.88 8.14
CA VAL A 123 15.88 21.78 7.00
C VAL A 123 14.93 22.88 7.41
N ILE A 124 15.28 24.14 7.08
CA ILE A 124 14.36 25.26 7.31
C ILE A 124 13.44 25.37 6.09
N ALA A 125 12.16 25.04 6.28
CA ALA A 125 11.13 25.19 5.27
C ALA A 125 9.84 25.73 5.93
N PRO A 126 9.22 26.79 5.37
CA PRO A 126 7.91 27.26 5.82
C PRO A 126 6.89 26.12 5.82
N ASN A 127 6.04 26.05 6.84
CA ASN A 127 4.93 25.11 6.92
C ASN A 127 3.79 25.74 7.73
N ASN A 128 2.58 25.25 7.51
CA ASN A 128 1.38 25.54 8.27
C ASN A 128 1.02 24.40 9.23
N SER A 129 1.22 23.15 8.81
CA SER A 129 0.77 21.96 9.55
C SER A 129 1.82 20.84 9.62
N ILE A 130 1.46 19.74 10.28
CA ILE A 130 2.31 18.55 10.49
C ILE A 130 2.14 17.47 9.40
N TRP A 131 1.12 17.59 8.55
CA TRP A 131 0.58 16.52 7.69
C TRP A 131 1.41 16.27 6.41
N VAL A 132 2.72 16.12 6.55
CA VAL A 132 3.68 16.05 5.43
C VAL A 132 3.44 14.89 4.47
N ARG A 133 2.66 13.88 4.86
CA ARG A 133 2.17 12.85 3.95
C ARG A 133 1.44 13.46 2.76
N ASP A 134 0.57 14.43 3.06
CA ASP A 134 -0.43 14.91 2.12
C ASP A 134 0.16 15.89 1.10
N TYR A 135 1.07 16.77 1.56
CA TYR A 135 1.70 17.85 0.78
C TYR A 135 3.20 17.61 0.47
N GLY A 136 3.81 16.55 0.99
CA GLY A 136 5.21 16.23 0.72
C GLY A 136 5.41 15.63 -0.67
N PRO A 137 6.57 15.84 -1.31
CA PRO A 137 6.83 15.38 -2.67
C PRO A 137 6.85 13.85 -2.77
N ASN A 138 6.38 13.31 -3.88
CA ASN A 138 6.36 11.87 -4.16
C ASN A 138 7.63 11.45 -4.89
N SER A 139 8.21 10.32 -4.48
CA SER A 139 9.39 9.76 -5.13
C SER A 139 8.99 8.96 -6.38
N VAL A 140 9.48 9.40 -7.53
CA VAL A 140 9.19 8.82 -8.85
C VAL A 140 10.50 8.59 -9.60
N TYR A 141 10.64 7.46 -10.27
CA TYR A 141 11.85 7.12 -11.03
C TYR A 141 11.62 7.22 -12.53
N SER A 142 12.57 7.81 -13.27
CA SER A 142 12.61 7.65 -14.73
C SER A 142 13.06 6.25 -15.12
N ASN A 143 12.47 5.71 -16.19
CA ASN A 143 12.82 4.41 -16.77
C ASN A 143 12.94 3.32 -15.68
N ASP A 144 11.94 3.22 -14.81
CA ASP A 144 11.84 2.36 -13.62
C ASP A 144 12.86 2.61 -12.48
N ILE A 145 14.14 2.83 -12.80
CA ILE A 145 15.25 2.80 -11.82
C ILE A 145 16.40 3.80 -12.08
N ASP A 146 16.31 4.64 -13.11
CA ASP A 146 17.48 5.38 -13.62
C ASP A 146 17.82 6.62 -12.77
N SER A 147 16.84 7.50 -12.59
CA SER A 147 16.99 8.75 -11.83
C SER A 147 15.76 9.01 -10.98
N LEU A 148 15.99 9.42 -9.73
CA LEU A 148 14.94 9.88 -8.83
C LEU A 148 14.48 11.28 -9.22
N TYR A 149 13.16 11.46 -9.27
CA TYR A 149 12.42 12.71 -9.39
C TYR A 149 11.50 12.88 -8.18
N PHE A 150 11.19 14.13 -7.89
CA PHE A 150 10.06 14.49 -7.06
C PHE A 150 8.91 14.95 -7.94
N VAL A 151 7.72 14.45 -7.62
CA VAL A 151 6.47 14.91 -8.23
C VAL A 151 5.58 15.46 -7.13
N ASP A 152 5.13 16.69 -7.35
CA ASP A 152 4.26 17.42 -6.44
C ASP A 152 2.92 17.75 -7.11
N TRP A 153 1.89 17.96 -6.31
CA TRP A 153 0.54 18.33 -6.77
C TRP A 153 -0.01 19.45 -5.89
N ILE A 154 -1.13 20.04 -6.29
CA ILE A 154 -1.75 21.10 -5.50
C ILE A 154 -2.40 20.49 -4.27
N TYR A 155 -2.00 20.93 -3.08
CA TYR A 155 -2.58 20.46 -1.82
C TYR A 155 -4.01 20.97 -1.61
N ASN A 156 -4.94 20.07 -1.27
CA ASN A 156 -6.36 20.37 -1.03
C ASN A 156 -6.67 21.21 0.24
N ARG A 157 -5.67 21.87 0.83
CA ARG A 157 -5.84 22.87 1.90
C ARG A 157 -5.26 24.20 1.42
N THR A 158 -5.98 24.88 0.55
CA THR A 158 -5.53 26.13 -0.09
C THR A 158 -5.29 27.30 0.88
N ASN A 159 -5.81 27.22 2.10
CA ASN A 159 -5.53 28.17 3.19
C ASN A 159 -4.28 27.82 4.00
N ARG A 160 -3.54 26.77 3.59
CA ARG A 160 -2.23 26.34 4.11
C ARG A 160 -1.14 26.48 3.03
N PRO A 161 -0.93 27.68 2.44
CA PRO A 161 -0.04 27.85 1.29
C PRO A 161 1.44 27.57 1.58
N LYS A 162 1.88 27.52 2.84
CA LYS A 162 3.26 27.15 3.16
C LYS A 162 3.49 25.65 3.03
N ASP A 163 2.50 24.83 3.38
CA ASP A 163 2.56 23.37 3.24
C ASP A 163 2.78 22.99 1.76
N ASP A 164 2.01 23.61 0.87
CA ASP A 164 2.03 23.40 -0.59
C ASP A 164 3.30 23.92 -1.31
N THR A 165 4.28 24.44 -0.55
CA THR A 165 5.56 24.90 -1.09
C THR A 165 6.75 24.09 -0.59
N ILE A 166 6.53 23.10 0.29
CA ILE A 166 7.64 22.38 0.93
C ILE A 166 8.56 21.69 -0.08
N ALA A 167 8.00 21.18 -1.19
CA ALA A 167 8.75 20.50 -2.22
C ALA A 167 9.80 21.40 -2.87
N THR A 168 9.56 22.72 -2.95
CA THR A 168 10.51 23.70 -3.49
C THR A 168 11.77 23.85 -2.63
N THR A 169 11.70 23.50 -1.35
CA THR A 169 12.85 23.47 -0.43
C THR A 169 13.52 22.10 -0.41
N LEU A 170 12.72 21.03 -0.45
CA LEU A 170 13.21 19.66 -0.33
C LEU A 170 13.91 19.16 -1.59
N ALA A 171 13.40 19.50 -2.78
CA ALA A 171 14.02 19.09 -4.05
C ALA A 171 15.48 19.56 -4.18
N PRO A 172 15.83 20.84 -3.94
CA PRO A 172 17.22 21.28 -3.90
C PRO A 172 18.06 20.62 -2.80
N TYR A 173 17.47 20.36 -1.62
CA TYR A 173 18.16 19.69 -0.52
C TYR A 173 18.58 18.26 -0.90
N PHE A 174 17.68 17.48 -1.51
CA PHE A 174 17.96 16.13 -2.00
C PHE A 174 18.71 16.12 -3.35
N LYS A 175 18.82 17.28 -4.02
CA LYS A 175 19.40 17.45 -5.36
C LYS A 175 18.67 16.62 -6.42
N VAL A 176 17.34 16.64 -6.33
CA VAL A 176 16.41 15.90 -7.18
C VAL A 176 15.58 16.88 -8.00
N PRO A 177 15.33 16.63 -9.31
CA PRO A 177 14.40 17.43 -10.10
C PRO A 177 12.98 17.42 -9.52
N LEU A 178 12.33 18.57 -9.49
CA LEU A 178 10.93 18.73 -9.08
C LEU A 178 10.05 18.89 -10.32
N TYR A 179 9.14 17.95 -10.53
CA TYR A 179 8.01 18.06 -11.44
C TYR A 179 6.76 18.39 -10.63
N SER A 180 5.78 19.04 -11.25
CA SER A 180 4.50 19.28 -10.58
C SER A 180 3.31 19.31 -11.52
N THR A 181 2.15 18.98 -10.96
CA THR A 181 0.85 19.11 -11.58
C THR A 181 0.18 20.41 -11.11
N SER A 182 0.90 21.54 -11.18
CA SER A 182 0.42 22.83 -10.65
C SER A 182 0.06 23.87 -11.72
N ALA A 183 0.11 23.51 -13.01
CA ALA A 183 -0.21 24.42 -14.12
C ALA A 183 -1.20 23.78 -15.09
N ALA A 184 -2.16 24.57 -15.58
CA ALA A 184 -3.11 24.12 -16.58
C ALA A 184 -2.39 23.66 -17.87
N PRO A 185 -2.87 22.59 -18.53
CA PRO A 185 -4.10 21.84 -18.26
C PRO A 185 -3.96 20.69 -17.24
N THR A 186 -2.76 20.47 -16.68
CA THR A 186 -2.47 19.33 -15.78
C THR A 186 -2.59 19.69 -14.30
N ASP A 187 -3.04 20.91 -13.96
CA ASP A 187 -3.22 21.42 -12.60
C ASP A 187 -4.18 20.57 -11.77
N MET A 188 -3.67 19.66 -10.95
CA MET A 188 -4.47 18.66 -10.26
C MET A 188 -4.32 18.80 -8.74
N VAL A 189 -5.46 18.78 -8.06
CA VAL A 189 -5.52 18.69 -6.59
C VAL A 189 -5.43 17.24 -6.18
N ASN A 190 -4.60 16.94 -5.19
CA ASN A 190 -4.53 15.61 -4.59
C ASN A 190 -3.95 15.68 -3.16
N THR A 191 -3.97 14.55 -2.46
CA THR A 191 -3.30 14.36 -1.17
C THR A 191 -2.62 13.01 -1.10
N GLY A 192 -1.40 12.99 -0.57
CA GLY A 192 -0.63 11.74 -0.43
C GLY A 192 -1.25 10.71 0.51
N GLY A 193 -2.13 11.09 1.45
CA GLY A 193 -2.86 10.12 2.27
C GLY A 193 -3.99 9.40 1.53
N ASN A 194 -4.48 9.99 0.44
CA ASN A 194 -5.47 9.36 -0.44
C ASN A 194 -4.83 8.69 -1.67
N PHE A 195 -3.54 8.36 -1.60
CA PHE A 195 -2.81 7.74 -2.70
C PHE A 195 -1.83 6.67 -2.19
N MET A 196 -1.88 5.47 -2.77
CA MET A 196 -0.88 4.42 -2.54
C MET A 196 -0.56 3.69 -3.83
N SER A 197 0.73 3.58 -4.16
CA SER A 197 1.24 2.86 -5.33
C SER A 197 1.77 1.47 -4.93
N ASP A 198 1.56 0.48 -5.79
CA ASP A 198 2.17 -0.85 -5.65
C ASP A 198 3.58 -0.94 -6.25
N GLY A 199 4.09 0.18 -6.80
CA GLY A 199 5.40 0.26 -7.43
C GLY A 199 5.46 -0.37 -8.82
N MET A 200 4.37 -0.95 -9.32
CA MET A 200 4.23 -1.70 -10.58
C MET A 200 3.25 -1.04 -11.57
N GLY A 201 2.92 0.23 -11.34
CA GLY A 201 2.03 1.00 -12.20
C GLY A 201 0.55 0.96 -11.80
N THR A 202 0.22 0.34 -10.67
CA THR A 202 -1.11 0.40 -10.07
C THR A 202 -1.10 1.31 -8.85
N ALA A 203 -2.13 2.14 -8.71
CA ALA A 203 -2.36 2.88 -7.48
C ALA A 203 -3.82 2.81 -7.03
N PHE A 204 -4.04 3.16 -5.77
CA PHE A 204 -5.34 3.20 -5.11
C PHE A 204 -5.61 4.60 -4.57
N SER A 205 -6.88 5.01 -4.58
CA SER A 205 -7.42 6.21 -3.92
C SER A 205 -8.90 6.00 -3.57
N SER A 206 -9.47 6.89 -2.76
CA SER A 206 -10.91 7.08 -2.76
C SER A 206 -11.32 7.97 -3.94
N SER A 207 -12.60 7.95 -4.33
CA SER A 207 -13.11 8.82 -5.39
C SER A 207 -13.06 10.32 -5.06
N LEU A 208 -12.60 10.72 -3.86
CA LEU A 208 -12.34 12.12 -3.52
C LEU A 208 -11.46 12.81 -4.58
N ILE A 209 -10.54 12.09 -5.22
CA ILE A 209 -9.72 12.64 -6.32
C ILE A 209 -10.57 13.15 -7.50
N LEU A 210 -11.72 12.52 -7.75
CA LEU A 210 -12.67 12.95 -8.79
C LEU A 210 -13.42 14.19 -8.32
N ASP A 211 -13.98 14.14 -7.11
CA ASP A 211 -14.77 15.22 -6.51
C ASP A 211 -13.95 16.52 -6.36
N GLU A 212 -12.67 16.42 -5.99
CA GLU A 212 -11.80 17.59 -5.82
C GLU A 212 -11.34 18.22 -7.14
N ASN A 213 -11.53 17.52 -8.27
CA ASN A 213 -11.11 17.99 -9.60
C ASN A 213 -12.28 18.16 -10.57
N GLU A 214 -13.52 18.08 -10.09
CA GLU A 214 -14.71 18.20 -10.95
C GLU A 214 -15.04 19.66 -11.32
N THR A 215 -16.13 19.82 -12.09
CA THR A 215 -16.65 21.16 -12.44
C THR A 215 -17.20 21.86 -11.20
N GLY A 216 -16.68 23.07 -10.92
CA GLY A 216 -17.09 23.83 -9.74
C GLY A 216 -16.25 23.53 -8.50
N ASN A 217 -15.13 22.80 -8.64
CA ASN A 217 -14.19 22.58 -7.56
C ASN A 217 -13.79 23.92 -6.89
N PRO A 218 -13.63 23.95 -5.55
CA PRO A 218 -13.33 25.17 -4.81
C PRO A 218 -11.85 25.56 -4.82
N TYR A 219 -10.98 24.84 -5.56
CA TYR A 219 -9.53 24.99 -5.49
C TYR A 219 -8.94 25.88 -6.58
N GLY A 220 -9.78 26.30 -7.54
CA GLY A 220 -9.34 27.18 -8.63
C GLY A 220 -8.50 26.47 -9.69
N VAL A 221 -8.61 25.14 -9.79
CA VAL A 221 -7.96 24.34 -10.82
C VAL A 221 -8.90 24.03 -11.98
N THR A 222 -8.36 23.73 -13.15
CA THR A 222 -9.17 23.32 -14.30
C THR A 222 -9.88 22.00 -14.01
N ALA A 223 -11.18 21.96 -14.31
CA ALA A 223 -11.99 20.76 -14.13
C ALA A 223 -11.48 19.62 -15.03
N LYS A 224 -11.52 18.39 -14.52
CA LYS A 224 -11.00 17.19 -15.17
C LYS A 224 -12.05 16.07 -15.14
N SER A 225 -12.15 15.33 -16.23
CA SER A 225 -12.80 14.02 -16.23
C SER A 225 -11.90 12.98 -15.56
N GLU A 226 -12.48 11.84 -15.17
CA GLU A 226 -11.70 10.71 -14.66
C GLU A 226 -10.59 10.28 -15.64
N SER A 227 -10.88 10.21 -16.94
CA SER A 227 -9.87 9.86 -17.95
C SER A 227 -8.72 10.88 -18.03
N GLN A 228 -8.97 12.16 -17.75
CA GLN A 228 -7.92 13.18 -17.72
C GLN A 228 -7.07 13.05 -16.44
N ILE A 229 -7.70 12.73 -15.31
CA ILE A 229 -6.99 12.42 -14.06
C ILE A 229 -6.10 11.20 -14.26
N ASP A 230 -6.64 10.12 -14.86
CA ASP A 230 -5.87 8.91 -15.15
C ASP A 230 -4.68 9.20 -16.06
N GLN A 231 -4.86 10.01 -17.12
CA GLN A 231 -3.75 10.41 -17.99
C GLN A 231 -2.69 11.24 -17.25
N ILE A 232 -3.07 12.17 -16.37
CA ILE A 232 -2.11 12.94 -15.58
C ILE A 232 -1.32 12.03 -14.64
N MET A 233 -1.99 11.06 -14.02
CA MET A 233 -1.34 10.06 -13.15
C MET A 233 -0.44 9.11 -13.95
N GLU A 234 -0.78 8.77 -15.18
CA GLU A 234 0.12 8.01 -16.06
C GLU A 234 1.36 8.84 -16.42
N ASP A 235 1.15 10.07 -16.89
CA ASP A 235 2.20 10.95 -17.42
C ASP A 235 3.23 11.38 -16.37
N PHE A 236 2.77 11.72 -15.16
CA PHE A 236 3.65 12.22 -14.09
C PHE A 236 4.07 11.15 -13.09
N MET A 237 3.22 10.14 -12.85
CA MET A 237 3.41 9.17 -11.78
C MET A 237 3.61 7.73 -12.31
N GLY A 238 3.43 7.48 -13.60
CA GLY A 238 3.57 6.15 -14.18
C GLY A 238 2.45 5.19 -13.78
N ILE A 239 1.29 5.71 -13.39
CA ILE A 239 0.14 4.92 -12.95
C ILE A 239 -0.79 4.67 -14.15
N ASN A 240 -0.72 3.47 -14.72
CA ASN A 240 -1.58 3.05 -15.83
C ASN A 240 -2.85 2.32 -15.36
N ARG A 241 -2.95 2.01 -14.06
CA ARG A 241 -4.15 1.45 -13.43
C ARG A 241 -4.44 2.16 -12.11
N TYR A 242 -5.38 3.12 -12.12
CA TYR A 242 -5.73 3.88 -10.94
C TYR A 242 -7.10 3.46 -10.37
N ILE A 243 -7.07 2.62 -9.34
CA ILE A 243 -8.26 2.04 -8.70
C ILE A 243 -8.82 3.03 -7.70
N LYS A 244 -10.08 3.42 -7.88
CA LYS A 244 -10.78 4.39 -7.03
C LYS A 244 -11.91 3.69 -6.28
N MET A 245 -12.03 3.95 -4.99
CA MET A 245 -13.03 3.33 -4.11
C MET A 245 -13.99 4.38 -3.56
N GLU A 246 -15.22 3.96 -3.22
CA GLU A 246 -16.19 4.88 -2.62
C GLU A 246 -15.70 5.41 -1.26
N PRO A 247 -15.87 6.72 -0.96
CA PRO A 247 -15.54 7.31 0.32
C PRO A 247 -16.29 6.63 1.47
N LEU A 248 -15.65 6.57 2.63
CA LEU A 248 -16.24 5.96 3.81
C LEU A 248 -17.16 6.96 4.54
N PRO A 249 -18.37 6.55 4.98
CA PRO A 249 -19.34 7.44 5.63
C PRO A 249 -18.86 8.20 6.88
N TYR A 250 -17.99 7.60 7.70
CA TYR A 250 -17.52 8.19 8.95
C TYR A 250 -16.04 8.61 8.92
N ASP A 251 -15.30 8.30 7.85
CA ASP A 251 -13.99 8.91 7.60
C ASP A 251 -14.19 10.30 6.99
N VAL A 252 -14.13 11.34 7.81
CA VAL A 252 -14.42 12.73 7.43
C VAL A 252 -13.46 13.30 6.37
N ILE A 253 -12.26 12.74 6.24
CA ILE A 253 -11.27 13.22 5.26
C ILE A 253 -11.21 12.34 4.01
N HIS A 254 -11.87 11.17 4.02
CA HIS A 254 -11.96 10.23 2.89
C HIS A 254 -10.61 9.73 2.36
N HIS A 255 -9.64 9.46 3.23
CA HIS A 255 -8.31 9.01 2.83
C HIS A 255 -8.15 7.50 2.99
N ILE A 256 -7.62 6.82 1.98
CA ILE A 256 -7.40 5.37 2.04
C ILE A 256 -6.41 4.94 3.14
N ASP A 257 -5.45 5.82 3.49
CA ASP A 257 -4.47 5.55 4.54
C ASP A 257 -5.04 5.39 5.95
N MET A 258 -6.31 5.75 6.14
CA MET A 258 -7.01 5.56 7.41
C MET A 258 -7.56 4.13 7.57
N HIS A 259 -7.69 3.35 6.50
CA HIS A 259 -8.34 2.02 6.58
C HIS A 259 -7.65 0.93 5.75
N MET A 260 -6.67 1.27 4.93
CA MET A 260 -5.98 0.34 4.05
C MET A 260 -4.47 0.62 4.00
N LYS A 261 -3.66 -0.42 3.79
CA LYS A 261 -2.22 -0.34 3.50
C LYS A 261 -1.83 -1.42 2.51
N LEU A 262 -1.10 -1.07 1.45
CA LEU A 262 -0.41 -2.06 0.61
C LEU A 262 0.82 -2.62 1.35
N LEU A 263 0.96 -3.94 1.38
CA LEU A 263 2.07 -4.62 2.07
C LEU A 263 3.15 -5.11 1.09
N ASP A 264 2.74 -5.45 -0.13
CA ASP A 264 3.56 -5.72 -1.31
C ASP A 264 2.67 -5.64 -2.57
N GLU A 265 3.15 -6.13 -3.71
CA GLU A 265 2.45 -6.07 -5.00
C GLU A 265 1.13 -6.86 -5.07
N GLU A 266 0.86 -7.76 -4.11
CA GLU A 266 -0.35 -8.61 -4.10
C GLU A 266 -1.11 -8.63 -2.77
N ARG A 267 -0.57 -8.05 -1.69
CA ARG A 267 -1.19 -8.06 -0.36
C ARG A 267 -1.69 -6.69 0.10
N ILE A 268 -2.93 -6.68 0.57
CA ILE A 268 -3.60 -5.49 1.12
C ILE A 268 -3.98 -5.75 2.58
N LEU A 269 -3.51 -4.91 3.49
CA LEU A 269 -3.96 -4.86 4.88
C LEU A 269 -5.13 -3.88 5.03
N VAL A 270 -6.22 -4.30 5.68
CA VAL A 270 -7.46 -3.52 5.76
C VAL A 270 -8.05 -3.57 7.16
N GLY A 271 -8.44 -2.40 7.67
CA GLY A 271 -9.16 -2.24 8.93
C GLY A 271 -10.48 -3.00 8.96
N GLN A 272 -10.76 -3.69 10.06
CA GLN A 272 -11.96 -4.48 10.27
C GLN A 272 -12.70 -4.00 11.52
N TYR A 273 -13.90 -3.46 11.33
CA TYR A 273 -14.84 -3.18 12.40
C TYR A 273 -15.64 -4.45 12.76
N PRO A 274 -16.27 -4.50 13.94
CA PRO A 274 -17.32 -5.47 14.19
C PRO A 274 -18.44 -5.36 13.14
N GLN A 275 -19.01 -6.52 12.79
CA GLN A 275 -20.45 -6.71 12.58
C GLN A 275 -21.33 -5.49 12.25
N GLY A 276 -21.22 -4.80 11.11
CA GLY A 276 -22.15 -3.69 10.78
C GLY A 276 -21.94 -2.39 11.56
N VAL A 277 -20.77 -2.22 12.17
CA VAL A 277 -20.37 -1.02 12.93
C VAL A 277 -19.56 -0.07 12.06
N ALA A 278 -19.80 1.24 12.20
CA ALA A 278 -19.08 2.31 11.52
C ALA A 278 -18.94 2.05 10.01
N ASP A 279 -17.73 2.20 9.47
CA ASP A 279 -17.45 2.02 8.05
C ASP A 279 -17.30 0.55 7.62
N GLY A 280 -17.44 -0.41 8.55
CA GLY A 280 -17.29 -1.84 8.28
C GLY A 280 -18.02 -2.31 7.00
N PRO A 281 -19.32 -2.03 6.83
CA PRO A 281 -20.04 -2.39 5.62
C PRO A 281 -19.45 -1.81 4.33
N GLN A 282 -19.06 -0.53 4.33
CA GLN A 282 -18.51 0.13 3.14
C GLN A 282 -17.09 -0.34 2.83
N ILE A 283 -16.26 -0.58 3.85
CA ILE A 283 -14.93 -1.17 3.68
C ILE A 283 -15.04 -2.56 3.02
N GLU A 284 -15.96 -3.41 3.48
CA GLU A 284 -16.16 -4.72 2.86
C GLU A 284 -16.66 -4.59 1.41
N ALA A 285 -17.59 -3.66 1.12
CA ALA A 285 -18.04 -3.39 -0.24
C ALA A 285 -16.89 -2.94 -1.17
N ASN A 286 -16.05 -2.00 -0.70
CA ASN A 286 -14.88 -1.52 -1.43
C ASN A 286 -13.89 -2.66 -1.71
N ILE A 287 -13.63 -3.53 -0.74
CA ILE A 287 -12.73 -4.68 -0.94
C ILE A 287 -13.34 -5.72 -1.90
N GLN A 288 -14.64 -5.98 -1.83
CA GLN A 288 -15.29 -6.85 -2.83
C GLN A 288 -15.24 -6.26 -4.24
N TYR A 289 -15.39 -4.93 -4.37
CA TYR A 289 -15.18 -4.23 -5.64
C TYR A 289 -13.76 -4.45 -6.16
N VAL A 290 -12.73 -4.29 -5.31
CA VAL A 290 -11.34 -4.53 -5.71
C VAL A 290 -11.15 -5.99 -6.17
N LEU A 291 -11.57 -6.96 -5.37
CA LEU A 291 -11.37 -8.39 -5.63
C LEU A 291 -12.15 -8.91 -6.84
N SER A 292 -13.28 -8.30 -7.18
CA SER A 292 -14.13 -8.73 -8.29
C SER A 292 -13.71 -8.14 -9.65
N ASN A 293 -13.02 -7.00 -9.64
CA ASN A 293 -12.73 -6.24 -10.86
C ASN A 293 -11.23 -6.18 -11.21
N PHE A 294 -10.34 -6.44 -10.24
CA PHE A 294 -8.90 -6.27 -10.43
C PHE A 294 -8.09 -7.46 -9.93
N GLN A 295 -6.96 -7.68 -10.58
CA GLN A 295 -5.92 -8.61 -10.16
C GLN A 295 -4.71 -7.82 -9.66
N SER A 296 -3.89 -8.46 -8.83
CA SER A 296 -2.57 -7.98 -8.43
C SER A 296 -1.69 -7.68 -9.64
N SER A 297 -0.55 -7.03 -9.41
CA SER A 297 0.44 -6.79 -10.47
C SER A 297 1.10 -8.06 -11.01
N PHE A 298 0.81 -9.22 -10.41
CA PHE A 298 1.21 -10.54 -10.92
C PHE A 298 0.08 -11.27 -11.67
N GLY A 299 -1.09 -10.65 -11.85
CA GLY A 299 -2.23 -11.29 -12.52
C GLY A 299 -2.95 -12.35 -11.68
N THR A 300 -2.72 -12.36 -10.36
CA THR A 300 -3.45 -13.20 -9.39
C THR A 300 -4.41 -12.35 -8.57
N PRO A 301 -5.44 -12.93 -7.91
CA PRO A 301 -6.28 -12.17 -6.99
C PRO A 301 -5.46 -11.53 -5.85
N TYR A 302 -5.84 -10.32 -5.44
CA TYR A 302 -5.25 -9.70 -4.24
C TYR A 302 -5.52 -10.56 -2.99
N LYS A 303 -4.51 -10.65 -2.13
CA LYS A 303 -4.56 -11.31 -0.83
C LYS A 303 -4.87 -10.26 0.24
N VAL A 304 -5.84 -10.53 1.10
CA VAL A 304 -6.33 -9.54 2.07
C VAL A 304 -6.00 -9.95 3.51
N VAL A 305 -5.32 -9.07 4.22
CA VAL A 305 -5.01 -9.19 5.66
C VAL A 305 -5.97 -8.29 6.44
N ARG A 306 -6.79 -8.85 7.32
CA ARG A 306 -7.70 -8.08 8.17
C ARG A 306 -7.03 -7.68 9.48
N ILE A 307 -7.16 -6.41 9.88
CA ILE A 307 -6.67 -5.91 11.16
C ILE A 307 -7.80 -5.23 11.94
N PRO A 308 -8.06 -5.57 13.21
CA PRO A 308 -9.17 -4.97 13.96
C PRO A 308 -9.02 -3.46 14.12
N MET A 309 -10.07 -2.68 13.90
CA MET A 309 -10.12 -1.27 14.28
C MET A 309 -10.45 -1.16 15.77
N PRO A 310 -9.58 -0.58 16.61
CA PRO A 310 -9.78 -0.58 18.06
C PRO A 310 -10.79 0.49 18.50
N PRO A 311 -11.71 0.21 19.44
CA PRO A 311 -12.61 1.23 19.96
C PRO A 311 -11.91 2.21 20.91
N GLU A 312 -12.56 3.34 21.15
CA GLU A 312 -12.33 4.18 22.32
C GLU A 312 -13.30 3.79 23.45
N GLY A 313 -12.84 2.91 24.36
CA GLY A 313 -13.74 2.28 25.30
C GLY A 313 -14.71 1.37 24.55
N ASN A 314 -15.98 1.79 24.43
CA ASN A 314 -17.01 1.11 23.63
C ASN A 314 -17.50 1.95 22.44
N LEU A 315 -16.79 3.04 22.12
CA LEU A 315 -17.15 3.95 21.06
C LEU A 315 -16.33 3.69 19.79
N TYR A 316 -17.00 3.84 18.65
CA TYR A 316 -16.51 3.80 17.27
C TYR A 316 -17.01 5.08 16.55
N PRO A 317 -16.52 5.40 15.35
CA PRO A 317 -16.89 6.64 14.65
C PRO A 317 -18.41 6.90 14.54
N ASN A 318 -19.21 5.84 14.33
CA ASN A 318 -20.66 5.96 14.22
C ASN A 318 -21.42 6.28 15.51
N ASN A 319 -20.77 6.25 16.67
CA ASN A 319 -21.36 6.63 17.94
C ASN A 319 -20.47 7.60 18.74
N GLY A 320 -19.59 8.34 18.04
CA GLY A 320 -18.82 9.45 18.61
C GLY A 320 -17.45 9.08 19.16
N GLY A 321 -16.90 7.92 18.80
CA GLY A 321 -15.50 7.58 19.10
C GLY A 321 -14.53 8.04 18.01
N ASP A 322 -13.25 8.16 18.36
CA ASP A 322 -12.19 8.50 17.41
C ASP A 322 -12.01 7.45 16.29
N TYR A 323 -11.52 7.89 15.13
CA TYR A 323 -11.17 7.03 14.00
C TYR A 323 -9.81 6.33 14.22
N ARG A 324 -9.72 5.47 15.23
CA ARG A 324 -8.49 4.71 15.53
C ARG A 324 -8.26 3.62 14.50
N THR A 325 -7.01 3.48 14.05
CA THR A 325 -6.65 2.56 12.97
C THR A 325 -5.20 2.09 13.11
N TYR A 326 -4.95 0.81 12.84
CA TYR A 326 -3.59 0.26 12.75
C TYR A 326 -3.04 0.22 11.32
N ALA A 327 -3.86 0.61 10.33
CA ALA A 327 -3.46 0.67 8.93
C ALA A 327 -2.62 1.90 8.60
N ASN A 328 -2.73 2.98 9.40
CA ASN A 328 -2.00 4.23 9.24
C ASN A 328 -0.53 4.13 9.72
N ALA A 329 0.13 3.05 9.31
CA ALA A 329 1.53 2.72 9.58
C ALA A 329 2.44 3.23 8.45
N VAL A 330 3.75 3.29 8.69
CA VAL A 330 4.75 3.65 7.67
C VAL A 330 5.89 2.63 7.62
N PHE A 331 6.30 2.26 6.40
CA PHE A 331 7.52 1.49 6.18
C PHE A 331 8.75 2.39 6.28
N VAL A 332 9.76 1.93 7.02
CA VAL A 332 11.08 2.57 7.10
C VAL A 332 12.15 1.48 6.99
N ASN A 333 12.50 1.12 5.76
CA ASN A 333 13.39 0.01 5.44
C ASN A 333 12.99 -1.28 6.18
N LYS A 334 13.72 -1.68 7.24
CA LYS A 334 13.48 -2.93 7.98
C LYS A 334 12.53 -2.76 9.17
N THR A 335 12.04 -1.55 9.41
CA THR A 335 11.13 -1.20 10.51
C THR A 335 9.76 -0.78 9.96
N ILE A 336 8.69 -1.17 10.63
CA ILE A 336 7.32 -0.68 10.39
C ILE A 336 6.87 0.06 11.65
N ILE A 337 6.55 1.35 11.51
CA ILE A 337 6.07 2.16 12.63
C ILE A 337 4.55 2.18 12.59
N VAL A 338 3.91 1.69 13.66
CA VAL A 338 2.45 1.45 13.73
C VAL A 338 1.84 2.33 14.84
N PRO A 339 0.71 3.02 14.59
CA PRO A 339 -0.01 3.74 15.64
C PRO A 339 -0.62 2.79 16.67
N PHE A 340 -0.34 3.00 17.95
CA PHE A 340 -0.89 2.24 19.08
C PHE A 340 -1.83 3.12 19.91
N TYR A 341 -2.77 2.50 20.60
CA TYR A 341 -3.81 3.22 21.35
C TYR A 341 -4.03 2.63 22.73
N GLN A 342 -4.24 1.33 22.82
CA GLN A 342 -4.52 0.63 24.07
C GLN A 342 -3.95 -0.79 24.02
N GLN A 343 -3.11 -1.14 24.99
CA GLN A 343 -2.32 -2.38 24.99
C GLN A 343 -3.15 -3.65 24.74
N GLN A 344 -4.38 -3.71 25.25
CA GLN A 344 -5.29 -4.85 25.05
C GLN A 344 -5.63 -5.13 23.57
N TYR A 345 -5.65 -4.10 22.73
CA TYR A 345 -5.90 -4.21 21.29
C TYR A 345 -4.58 -4.20 20.51
N ASP A 346 -3.61 -3.40 20.96
CA ASP A 346 -2.32 -3.20 20.28
C ASP A 346 -1.54 -4.52 20.12
N THR A 347 -1.61 -5.41 21.11
CA THR A 347 -0.94 -6.74 21.04
C THR A 347 -1.47 -7.61 19.89
N THR A 348 -2.75 -7.51 19.58
CA THR A 348 -3.34 -8.25 18.44
C THR A 348 -2.91 -7.63 17.12
N ALA A 349 -2.94 -6.30 17.02
CA ALA A 349 -2.49 -5.58 15.84
C ALA A 349 -1.01 -5.81 15.54
N GLN A 350 -0.16 -5.78 16.57
CA GLN A 350 1.26 -6.07 16.45
C GLN A 350 1.51 -7.47 15.90
N ARG A 351 0.84 -8.50 16.46
CA ARG A 351 0.98 -9.87 15.97
C ARG A 351 0.58 -10.00 14.49
N ILE A 352 -0.53 -9.36 14.08
CA ILE A 352 -0.97 -9.39 12.68
C ILE A 352 0.08 -8.76 11.75
N TRP A 353 0.67 -7.64 12.16
CA TRP A 353 1.77 -7.01 11.43
C TRP A 353 3.02 -7.90 11.35
N GLU A 354 3.43 -8.52 12.46
CA GLU A 354 4.59 -9.42 12.52
C GLU A 354 4.39 -10.70 11.69
N GLU A 355 3.17 -11.26 11.70
CA GLU A 355 2.80 -12.42 10.88
C GLU A 355 2.72 -12.09 9.39
N ALA A 356 2.19 -10.91 9.05
CA ALA A 356 2.08 -10.45 7.68
C ALA A 356 3.44 -10.01 7.11
N MET A 357 4.34 -9.48 7.94
CA MET A 357 5.65 -8.97 7.52
C MET A 357 6.79 -9.61 8.33
N PRO A 358 7.08 -10.91 8.15
CA PRO A 358 8.12 -11.60 8.90
C PRO A 358 9.48 -10.90 8.82
N GLY A 359 10.16 -10.79 9.97
CA GLY A 359 11.48 -10.17 10.10
C GLY A 359 11.47 -8.64 10.18
N TYR A 360 10.39 -7.96 9.78
CA TYR A 360 10.29 -6.52 10.00
C TYR A 360 10.15 -6.22 11.48
N LYS A 361 10.86 -5.19 11.94
CA LYS A 361 10.73 -4.70 13.31
C LYS A 361 9.48 -3.82 13.42
N VAL A 362 8.46 -4.29 14.13
CA VAL A 362 7.26 -3.49 14.39
C VAL A 362 7.49 -2.59 15.61
N VAL A 363 7.34 -1.27 15.43
CA VAL A 363 7.47 -0.27 16.50
C VAL A 363 6.12 0.42 16.69
N GLY A 364 5.48 0.16 17.82
CA GLY A 364 4.24 0.83 18.22
C GLY A 364 4.50 2.21 18.84
N ILE A 365 3.79 3.24 18.39
CA ILE A 365 3.83 4.60 18.96
C ILE A 365 2.44 5.02 19.40
N ASN A 366 2.28 5.47 20.65
CA ASN A 366 0.99 5.92 21.17
C ASN A 366 0.48 7.17 20.40
N CYS A 367 -0.65 7.02 19.72
CA CYS A 367 -1.27 8.04 18.88
C CYS A 367 -2.58 8.62 19.45
N ASN A 368 -2.90 8.38 20.73
CA ASN A 368 -4.13 8.93 21.33
C ASN A 368 -4.19 10.47 21.30
N SER A 369 -3.04 11.16 21.30
CA SER A 369 -3.02 12.64 21.27
C SER A 369 -3.20 13.26 19.88
N ILE A 370 -3.02 12.48 18.81
CA ILE A 370 -3.12 12.98 17.42
C ILE A 370 -4.38 12.47 16.72
N ILE A 371 -4.90 11.30 17.10
CA ILE A 371 -6.03 10.69 16.40
C ILE A 371 -7.33 11.51 16.37
N PRO A 372 -7.67 12.36 17.37
CA PRO A 372 -8.82 13.26 17.28
C PRO A 372 -8.67 14.30 16.16
N SER A 373 -7.44 14.56 15.69
CA SER A 373 -7.15 15.43 14.54
C SER A 373 -7.28 14.72 13.19
N LEU A 374 -7.82 13.49 13.17
CA LEU A 374 -8.09 12.64 12.00
C LEU A 374 -6.84 12.16 11.25
N GLY A 375 -5.78 11.80 11.99
CA GLY A 375 -4.59 11.19 11.40
C GLY A 375 -3.68 10.55 12.44
N ALA A 376 -2.70 9.78 11.99
CA ALA A 376 -1.72 9.14 12.86
C ALA A 376 -0.31 9.15 12.23
N ILE A 377 0.46 8.05 12.33
CA ILE A 377 1.88 7.99 11.96
C ILE A 377 2.10 8.22 10.46
N HIS A 378 1.33 7.54 9.61
CA HIS A 378 1.50 7.66 8.17
C HIS A 378 1.23 9.08 7.67
N CYS A 379 0.24 9.75 8.26
CA CYS A 379 -0.17 11.12 7.89
C CYS A 379 0.90 12.19 8.17
N ILE A 380 1.84 11.92 9.08
CA ILE A 380 2.87 12.88 9.51
C ILE A 380 4.29 12.46 9.09
N THR A 381 4.38 11.51 8.15
CA THR A 381 5.64 11.01 7.60
C THR A 381 5.57 10.97 6.08
N LYS A 382 6.71 11.12 5.41
CA LYS A 382 6.82 10.96 3.95
C LYS A 382 8.14 10.27 3.61
N GLU A 383 8.05 9.18 2.85
CA GLU A 383 9.20 8.42 2.38
C GLU A 383 9.95 9.13 1.24
N VAL A 384 11.27 8.95 1.21
CA VAL A 384 12.13 9.39 0.12
C VAL A 384 12.97 8.21 -0.35
N GLY A 385 12.70 7.75 -1.57
CA GLY A 385 13.41 6.63 -2.20
C GLY A 385 14.88 6.95 -2.45
N VAL A 386 15.73 5.93 -2.57
CA VAL A 386 17.17 6.09 -2.85
C VAL A 386 17.46 6.63 -4.26
N ASN A 387 18.61 7.32 -4.45
CA ASN A 387 19.02 7.84 -5.75
C ASN A 387 19.41 6.75 -6.77
N GLU A 388 19.87 5.60 -6.29
CA GLU A 388 20.27 4.45 -7.12
C GLU A 388 19.54 3.20 -6.61
N PRO A 389 18.28 2.97 -7.01
CA PRO A 389 17.51 1.82 -6.53
C PRO A 389 18.06 0.52 -7.09
N LEU A 390 18.29 -0.46 -6.21
CA LEU A 390 18.44 -1.87 -6.58
C LEU A 390 17.10 -2.54 -6.25
N ARG A 391 16.35 -2.87 -7.28
CA ARG A 391 14.97 -3.31 -7.16
C ARG A 391 14.87 -4.80 -7.48
N ILE A 392 14.25 -5.56 -6.59
CA ILE A 392 13.90 -6.97 -6.79
C ILE A 392 12.37 -7.04 -6.76
N VAL A 393 11.70 -7.63 -7.74
CA VAL A 393 10.24 -7.88 -7.74
C VAL A 393 10.00 -9.37 -7.93
N HIS A 394 9.28 -10.00 -7.01
CA HIS A 394 9.07 -11.44 -6.99
C HIS A 394 7.68 -11.77 -6.45
N GLN A 395 6.93 -12.59 -7.18
CA GLN A 395 5.70 -13.18 -6.66
C GLN A 395 6.04 -14.38 -5.77
N THR A 396 5.52 -14.39 -4.55
CA THR A 396 5.76 -15.47 -3.60
C THR A 396 5.29 -16.83 -4.14
N LEU A 397 6.05 -17.88 -3.85
CA LEU A 397 5.67 -19.23 -4.23
C LEU A 397 4.49 -19.70 -3.37
N GLU A 398 3.48 -20.26 -4.04
CA GLU A 398 2.43 -21.02 -3.38
C GLU A 398 2.95 -22.43 -3.03
N CYS A 399 2.18 -23.17 -2.22
CA CYS A 399 2.53 -24.55 -1.88
C CYS A 399 2.77 -25.42 -3.12
N GLN A 400 3.95 -26.05 -3.16
CA GLN A 400 4.43 -26.87 -4.27
C GLN A 400 4.07 -28.35 -4.08
N ASP A 401 3.91 -29.09 -5.18
CA ASP A 401 3.69 -30.54 -5.15
C ASP A 401 4.82 -31.26 -5.90
N ASN A 402 5.55 -32.14 -5.20
CA ASN A 402 6.67 -32.88 -5.79
C ASN A 402 6.23 -33.84 -6.91
N SER A 403 4.94 -34.15 -7.04
CA SER A 403 4.42 -34.92 -8.19
C SER A 403 4.33 -34.08 -9.47
N GLU A 404 4.19 -32.76 -9.34
CA GLU A 404 4.14 -31.81 -10.46
C GLU A 404 5.52 -31.20 -10.74
N GLN A 405 6.30 -30.92 -9.69
CA GLN A 405 7.64 -30.33 -9.74
C GLN A 405 8.64 -31.25 -9.02
N PRO A 406 9.02 -32.39 -9.61
CA PRO A 406 9.77 -33.44 -8.91
C PRO A 406 11.24 -33.11 -8.63
N LEU A 407 11.80 -32.10 -9.32
CA LEU A 407 13.24 -31.82 -9.28
C LEU A 407 13.58 -30.55 -8.50
N ALA A 408 12.81 -29.49 -8.69
CA ALA A 408 13.08 -28.18 -8.09
C ALA A 408 11.85 -27.27 -8.16
N TYR A 409 11.85 -26.21 -7.37
CA TYR A 409 10.84 -25.16 -7.36
C TYR A 409 11.42 -23.92 -8.06
N PRO A 410 10.90 -23.53 -9.23
CA PRO A 410 11.42 -22.39 -9.97
C PRO A 410 11.12 -21.08 -9.24
N VAL A 411 12.13 -20.20 -9.15
CA VAL A 411 12.02 -18.87 -8.55
C VAL A 411 12.32 -17.85 -9.63
N TYR A 412 11.36 -16.96 -9.88
CA TYR A 412 11.45 -15.91 -10.88
C TYR A 412 11.46 -14.53 -10.21
N ALA A 413 12.36 -13.63 -10.60
CA ALA A 413 12.31 -12.24 -10.15
C ALA A 413 12.70 -11.26 -11.25
N LYS A 414 12.06 -10.09 -11.28
CA LYS A 414 12.57 -8.92 -12.00
C LYS A 414 13.60 -8.21 -11.12
N ILE A 415 14.86 -8.13 -11.53
CA ILE A 415 15.96 -7.51 -10.77
C ILE A 415 16.59 -6.39 -11.60
N GLN A 416 16.55 -5.16 -11.09
CA GLN A 416 16.89 -3.95 -11.83
C GLN A 416 17.86 -3.07 -11.05
N HIS A 417 18.88 -2.55 -11.73
CA HIS A 417 19.75 -1.48 -11.25
C HIS A 417 20.42 -0.82 -12.45
N ARG A 418 20.62 0.51 -12.43
CA ARG A 418 21.13 1.27 -13.58
C ARG A 418 22.54 0.87 -14.05
N SER A 419 23.36 0.32 -13.16
CA SER A 419 24.68 -0.21 -13.52
C SER A 419 24.66 -1.66 -14.04
N GLY A 420 23.49 -2.31 -14.06
CA GLY A 420 23.33 -3.74 -14.28
C GLY A 420 23.49 -4.57 -13.01
N ILE A 421 23.21 -5.86 -13.12
CA ILE A 421 23.26 -6.83 -12.02
C ILE A 421 24.48 -7.74 -12.21
N ALA A 422 25.35 -7.77 -11.21
CA ALA A 422 26.56 -8.61 -11.20
C ALA A 422 26.27 -10.04 -10.74
N GLY A 423 25.24 -10.24 -9.92
CA GLY A 423 24.79 -11.57 -9.52
C GLY A 423 23.53 -11.50 -8.66
N ALA A 424 22.80 -12.60 -8.59
CA ALA A 424 21.68 -12.77 -7.69
C ALA A 424 21.64 -14.21 -7.17
N LYS A 425 21.08 -14.40 -5.97
CA LYS A 425 20.98 -15.69 -5.31
C LYS A 425 19.61 -15.83 -4.67
N VAL A 426 19.09 -17.05 -4.66
CA VAL A 426 17.99 -17.43 -3.79
C VAL A 426 18.59 -18.15 -2.59
N TYR A 427 18.30 -17.68 -1.39
CA TYR A 427 18.62 -18.37 -0.15
C TYR A 427 17.39 -19.10 0.35
N PHE A 428 17.56 -20.32 0.87
CA PHE A 428 16.44 -21.12 1.38
C PHE A 428 16.85 -22.00 2.56
N THR A 429 15.89 -22.35 3.42
CA THR A 429 16.03 -23.29 4.54
C THR A 429 14.69 -23.98 4.84
N THR A 430 14.73 -25.12 5.51
CA THR A 430 13.55 -25.78 6.11
C THR A 430 13.51 -25.65 7.64
N ASP A 431 14.56 -25.07 8.23
CA ASP A 431 14.68 -24.76 9.65
C ASP A 431 15.24 -23.35 9.82
N LEU A 432 14.45 -22.45 10.41
CA LEU A 432 14.86 -21.07 10.66
C LEU A 432 15.99 -20.95 11.69
N ASN A 433 16.26 -21.99 12.49
CA ASN A 433 17.41 -22.04 13.38
C ASN A 433 18.63 -22.73 12.74
N GLY A 434 18.46 -23.27 11.52
CA GLY A 434 19.48 -23.94 10.74
C GLY A 434 20.21 -23.00 9.77
N PRO A 435 21.23 -23.51 9.06
CA PRO A 435 21.94 -22.75 8.05
C PRO A 435 21.07 -22.52 6.81
N TRP A 436 21.17 -21.31 6.23
CA TRP A 436 20.61 -21.01 4.92
C TRP A 436 21.49 -21.62 3.81
N GLN A 437 20.85 -22.37 2.91
CA GLN A 437 21.46 -22.80 1.66
C GLN A 437 21.23 -21.74 0.59
N SER A 438 22.02 -21.73 -0.48
CA SER A 438 21.78 -20.82 -1.61
C SER A 438 21.99 -21.50 -2.96
N VAL A 439 21.26 -20.98 -3.95
CA VAL A 439 21.44 -21.27 -5.37
C VAL A 439 21.64 -19.96 -6.12
N ASP A 440 22.49 -20.00 -7.14
CA ASP A 440 22.66 -18.86 -8.04
C ASP A 440 21.40 -18.67 -8.89
N MET A 441 21.07 -17.41 -9.16
CA MET A 441 20.10 -17.04 -10.18
C MET A 441 20.84 -16.65 -11.45
N TYR A 442 20.22 -16.95 -12.59
CA TYR A 442 20.75 -16.65 -13.91
C TYR A 442 19.80 -15.71 -14.64
N GLN A 443 20.37 -14.73 -15.33
CA GLN A 443 19.61 -13.86 -16.23
C GLN A 443 19.03 -14.70 -17.38
N GLY A 444 17.82 -14.34 -17.83
CA GLY A 444 17.18 -14.97 -18.98
C GLY A 444 18.04 -14.94 -20.26
N ILE A 445 17.65 -15.77 -21.24
CA ILE A 445 18.37 -15.92 -22.52
C ILE A 445 18.42 -14.61 -23.32
N ILE A 446 17.43 -13.74 -23.13
CA ILE A 446 17.43 -12.38 -23.66
C ILE A 446 17.88 -11.47 -22.50
N PRO A 447 18.95 -10.67 -22.65
CA PRO A 447 19.37 -9.73 -21.61
C PRO A 447 18.24 -8.76 -21.30
N ASN A 448 17.53 -9.04 -20.22
CA ASN A 448 16.45 -8.25 -19.68
C ASN A 448 16.56 -8.30 -18.14
N ASP A 449 15.60 -7.67 -17.48
CA ASP A 449 15.60 -7.62 -16.02
C ASP A 449 15.13 -8.92 -15.37
N ASP A 450 14.94 -10.02 -16.11
CA ASP A 450 14.37 -11.27 -15.59
C ASP A 450 15.45 -12.26 -15.14
N TRP A 451 15.32 -12.73 -13.90
CA TRP A 451 16.26 -13.63 -13.24
C TRP A 451 15.58 -14.90 -12.76
N PHE A 452 16.25 -16.03 -12.95
CA PHE A 452 15.72 -17.37 -12.70
C PHE A 452 16.64 -18.15 -11.77
N GLY A 453 16.10 -18.62 -10.65
CA GLY A 453 16.74 -19.59 -9.76
C GLY A 453 15.87 -20.84 -9.62
N SER A 454 16.36 -21.86 -8.94
CA SER A 454 15.58 -23.07 -8.67
C SER A 454 15.99 -23.67 -7.33
N ILE A 455 15.07 -23.62 -6.36
CA ILE A 455 15.27 -24.26 -5.06
C ILE A 455 15.15 -25.78 -5.25
N PRO A 456 16.15 -26.60 -4.90
CA PRO A 456 16.05 -28.05 -5.01
C PRO A 456 14.83 -28.61 -4.27
N ALA A 457 14.21 -29.66 -4.81
CA ALA A 457 13.05 -30.28 -4.18
C ALA A 457 13.33 -30.65 -2.71
N GLN A 458 12.36 -30.35 -1.84
CA GLN A 458 12.44 -30.61 -0.41
C GLN A 458 11.52 -31.79 -0.03
N THR A 459 11.68 -32.30 1.19
CA THR A 459 10.91 -33.44 1.67
C THR A 459 9.42 -33.09 1.75
N PRO A 460 8.50 -33.91 1.21
CA PRO A 460 7.08 -33.66 1.36
C PRO A 460 6.66 -33.51 2.83
N GLY A 461 5.83 -32.52 3.12
CA GLY A 461 5.45 -32.10 4.47
C GLY A 461 6.33 -30.98 5.06
N SER A 462 7.47 -30.62 4.42
CA SER A 462 8.29 -29.50 4.89
C SER A 462 7.66 -28.13 4.58
N ILE A 463 8.01 -27.13 5.39
CA ILE A 463 7.88 -25.71 5.03
C ILE A 463 9.26 -25.24 4.59
N VAL A 464 9.31 -24.59 3.42
CA VAL A 464 10.52 -23.97 2.89
C VAL A 464 10.41 -22.48 3.10
N TYR A 465 11.41 -21.90 3.75
CA TYR A 465 11.60 -20.46 3.95
C TYR A 465 12.65 -19.97 2.96
N TYR A 466 12.44 -18.84 2.30
CA TYR A 466 13.36 -18.35 1.27
C TYR A 466 13.33 -16.83 1.12
N TYR A 467 14.41 -16.26 0.58
CA TYR A 467 14.53 -14.85 0.19
C TYR A 467 15.49 -14.72 -1.01
N ILE A 468 15.48 -13.55 -1.65
CA ILE A 468 16.37 -13.25 -2.79
C ILE A 468 17.37 -12.18 -2.39
N GLU A 469 18.62 -12.35 -2.78
CA GLU A 469 19.68 -11.34 -2.70
C GLU A 469 20.12 -10.96 -4.11
N ALA A 470 20.36 -9.67 -4.34
CA ALA A 470 20.93 -9.17 -5.57
C ALA A 470 22.17 -8.30 -5.29
N LEU A 471 23.16 -8.40 -6.17
CA LEU A 471 24.36 -7.58 -6.21
C LEU A 471 24.40 -6.83 -7.54
N ALA A 472 24.35 -5.50 -7.48
CA ALA A 472 24.56 -4.64 -8.64
C ALA A 472 26.04 -4.56 -9.03
N VAL A 473 26.31 -4.22 -10.30
CA VAL A 473 27.68 -3.95 -10.80
C VAL A 473 28.35 -2.77 -10.08
N SER A 474 27.55 -1.88 -9.46
CA SER A 474 28.08 -0.79 -8.62
C SER A 474 28.65 -1.28 -7.28
N GLY A 475 28.42 -2.55 -6.92
CA GLY A 475 28.75 -3.11 -5.60
C GLY A 475 27.62 -2.99 -4.57
N LYS A 476 26.49 -2.37 -4.93
CA LYS A 476 25.31 -2.30 -4.05
C LYS A 476 24.66 -3.68 -3.92
N THR A 477 24.32 -4.08 -2.69
CA THR A 477 23.61 -5.33 -2.40
C THR A 477 22.31 -5.03 -1.67
N ILE A 478 21.25 -5.76 -2.02
CA ILE A 478 19.98 -5.73 -1.28
C ILE A 478 19.39 -7.13 -1.21
N THR A 479 18.56 -7.35 -0.21
CA THR A 479 17.72 -8.54 -0.09
C THR A 479 16.25 -8.19 -0.24
N ARG A 480 15.44 -9.15 -0.68
CA ARG A 480 13.99 -9.07 -0.62
C ARG A 480 13.42 -10.33 0.03
N PRO A 481 12.64 -10.20 1.13
CA PRO A 481 12.35 -8.96 1.87
C PRO A 481 13.59 -8.24 2.44
N LEU A 482 13.52 -6.91 2.64
CA LEU A 482 14.64 -6.10 3.16
C LEU A 482 15.26 -6.61 4.49
N PRO A 483 14.47 -7.12 5.45
CA PRO A 483 15.05 -7.64 6.69
C PRO A 483 15.60 -9.07 6.58
N ALA A 484 15.75 -9.65 5.39
CA ALA A 484 16.38 -10.98 5.30
C ALA A 484 17.83 -10.97 5.83
N PRO A 485 18.28 -12.06 6.49
CA PRO A 485 17.62 -13.37 6.62
C PRO A 485 16.55 -13.46 7.72
N GLU A 486 16.41 -12.45 8.59
CA GLU A 486 15.35 -12.43 9.62
C GLU A 486 13.95 -12.38 9.00
N GLY A 487 13.82 -11.75 7.83
CA GLY A 487 12.62 -11.77 6.99
C GLY A 487 12.70 -12.72 5.80
N TRP A 488 11.57 -13.32 5.46
CA TRP A 488 11.50 -14.38 4.46
C TRP A 488 10.08 -14.52 3.90
N TRP A 489 9.97 -15.21 2.77
CA TRP A 489 8.74 -15.84 2.29
C TRP A 489 8.75 -17.33 2.63
N LYS A 490 7.57 -17.97 2.57
CA LYS A 490 7.48 -19.42 2.78
C LYS A 490 6.48 -20.07 1.84
N PHE A 491 6.72 -21.33 1.53
CA PHE A 491 5.75 -22.21 0.88
C PHE A 491 5.81 -23.61 1.50
N CYS A 492 4.70 -24.36 1.42
CA CYS A 492 4.68 -25.75 1.87
C CYS A 492 4.97 -26.72 0.72
N VAL A 493 5.58 -27.86 1.02
CA VAL A 493 5.72 -28.97 0.08
C VAL A 493 4.66 -30.00 0.39
N LYS A 494 3.71 -30.18 -0.54
CA LYS A 494 2.59 -31.11 -0.36
C LYS A 494 3.10 -32.55 -0.41
N GLN A 495 2.56 -33.37 0.50
CA GLN A 495 2.68 -34.81 0.38
C GLN A 495 1.79 -35.27 -0.76
N SER A 496 2.36 -36.02 -1.71
CA SER A 496 1.57 -36.79 -2.64
C SER A 496 0.68 -37.72 -1.81
N SER A 497 -0.60 -37.39 -1.72
CA SER A 497 -1.57 -38.34 -1.22
C SER A 497 -1.57 -39.48 -2.23
N GLY A 498 -0.95 -40.58 -1.84
CA GLY A 498 -0.93 -41.81 -2.63
C GLY A 498 -2.35 -42.36 -2.74
N ALA A 499 -3.13 -41.80 -3.66
CA ALA A 499 -4.30 -42.37 -4.34
C ALA A 499 -4.85 -41.29 -5.29
N GLN A 500 -4.94 -41.61 -6.58
CA GLN A 500 -5.80 -40.89 -7.50
C GLN A 500 -7.24 -40.91 -6.96
N ASN A 501 -7.65 -39.85 -6.29
CA ASN A 501 -9.06 -39.47 -6.25
C ASN A 501 -9.25 -38.39 -7.32
N LEU A 502 -9.37 -38.85 -8.56
CA LEU A 502 -9.79 -38.04 -9.72
C LEU A 502 -11.27 -37.67 -9.55
N VAL A 503 -11.59 -36.80 -8.60
CA VAL A 503 -12.97 -36.39 -8.30
C VAL A 503 -13.20 -35.02 -8.93
N ALA A 504 -13.68 -35.01 -10.17
CA ALA A 504 -14.40 -33.87 -10.73
C ALA A 504 -15.89 -34.19 -10.67
N THR A 505 -16.63 -33.46 -9.85
CA THR A 505 -18.05 -33.67 -9.60
C THR A 505 -18.87 -32.49 -10.09
N LEU A 506 -19.97 -32.79 -10.77
CA LEU A 506 -20.96 -31.78 -11.11
C LEU A 506 -21.71 -31.35 -9.85
N GLU A 507 -21.86 -30.05 -9.65
CA GLU A 507 -22.75 -29.50 -8.63
C GLU A 507 -24.17 -29.33 -9.17
N GLU A 508 -25.04 -28.62 -8.45
CA GLU A 508 -26.37 -28.32 -8.95
C GLU A 508 -26.30 -27.36 -10.14
N ILE A 509 -26.94 -27.76 -11.24
CA ILE A 509 -27.03 -26.95 -12.46
C ILE A 509 -28.10 -25.89 -12.25
N TYR A 510 -27.81 -24.63 -12.57
CA TYR A 510 -28.75 -23.53 -12.38
C TYR A 510 -28.74 -22.51 -13.54
N PRO A 511 -29.92 -21.96 -13.91
CA PRO A 511 -31.25 -22.36 -13.46
C PRO A 511 -31.64 -23.75 -13.97
N ASN A 512 -32.42 -24.50 -13.17
CA ASN A 512 -32.96 -25.80 -13.56
C ASN A 512 -34.38 -25.95 -12.96
N PRO A 513 -35.46 -25.83 -13.76
CA PRO A 513 -35.47 -25.88 -15.22
C PRO A 513 -34.84 -24.66 -15.92
N ALA A 514 -34.12 -24.93 -17.00
CA ALA A 514 -33.40 -23.97 -17.83
C ALA A 514 -34.22 -23.54 -19.05
N SER A 515 -34.08 -22.28 -19.46
CA SER A 515 -34.69 -21.74 -20.70
C SER A 515 -33.76 -20.83 -21.52
N ALA A 516 -32.54 -20.60 -21.02
CA ALA A 516 -31.53 -19.70 -21.61
C ALA A 516 -30.12 -20.13 -21.14
N ILE A 517 -29.16 -19.21 -21.05
CA ILE A 517 -27.82 -19.48 -20.53
C ILE A 517 -27.93 -20.15 -19.14
N THR A 518 -27.30 -21.31 -19.01
CA THR A 518 -27.36 -22.22 -17.87
C THR A 518 -25.95 -22.56 -17.42
N VAL A 519 -25.71 -22.44 -16.12
CA VAL A 519 -24.42 -22.72 -15.49
C VAL A 519 -24.36 -24.18 -15.09
N VAL A 520 -23.26 -24.83 -15.48
CA VAL A 520 -22.88 -26.20 -15.12
C VAL A 520 -21.63 -26.10 -14.24
N PRO A 521 -21.79 -26.03 -12.91
CA PRO A 521 -20.65 -25.93 -12.01
C PRO A 521 -19.99 -27.30 -11.83
N VAL A 522 -18.67 -27.29 -11.81
CA VAL A 522 -17.83 -28.46 -11.53
C VAL A 522 -16.86 -28.11 -10.42
N ASN A 523 -16.87 -28.91 -9.36
CA ASN A 523 -15.84 -28.90 -8.35
C ASN A 523 -14.85 -30.03 -8.67
N ALA A 524 -13.57 -29.69 -8.81
CA ALA A 524 -12.51 -30.68 -8.96
C ALA A 524 -11.53 -30.57 -7.78
N ALA A 525 -11.18 -31.71 -7.18
CA ALA A 525 -10.22 -31.73 -6.07
C ALA A 525 -8.82 -31.26 -6.50
N ASN A 526 -8.42 -31.58 -7.73
CA ASN A 526 -7.15 -31.20 -8.36
C ASN A 526 -7.36 -30.95 -9.85
N LYS A 527 -6.37 -30.32 -10.51
CA LYS A 527 -6.37 -30.14 -11.96
C LYS A 527 -6.44 -31.49 -12.67
N VAL A 528 -7.40 -31.66 -13.58
CA VAL A 528 -7.68 -32.97 -14.19
C VAL A 528 -8.18 -32.85 -15.62
N GLN A 529 -7.74 -33.75 -16.50
CA GLN A 529 -8.30 -33.87 -17.85
C GLN A 529 -9.72 -34.45 -17.77
N GLY A 530 -10.68 -33.72 -18.31
CA GLY A 530 -12.08 -34.10 -18.27
C GLY A 530 -12.90 -33.64 -19.47
N ARG A 531 -14.07 -34.26 -19.62
CA ARG A 531 -15.02 -33.96 -20.68
C ARG A 531 -16.42 -33.81 -20.09
N ILE A 532 -17.10 -32.71 -20.43
CA ILE A 532 -18.45 -32.40 -19.99
C ILE A 532 -19.37 -32.49 -21.20
N THR A 533 -20.34 -33.39 -21.15
CA THR A 533 -21.17 -33.78 -22.29
C THR A 533 -22.64 -33.84 -21.90
N ILE A 534 -23.52 -33.40 -22.79
CA ILE A 534 -24.98 -33.44 -22.63
C ILE A 534 -25.52 -34.64 -23.38
N PHE A 535 -26.38 -35.41 -22.73
CA PHE A 535 -27.10 -36.53 -23.30
C PHE A 535 -28.61 -36.28 -23.26
N ASN A 536 -29.35 -36.75 -24.27
CA ASN A 536 -30.81 -36.76 -24.23
C ASN A 536 -31.34 -37.91 -23.35
N SER A 537 -32.67 -37.99 -23.18
CA SER A 537 -33.31 -39.05 -22.39
C SER A 537 -33.12 -40.47 -22.93
N LEU A 538 -32.67 -40.62 -24.18
CA LEU A 538 -32.34 -41.90 -24.80
C LEU A 538 -30.85 -42.27 -24.63
N GLY A 539 -30.07 -41.44 -23.93
CA GLY A 539 -28.64 -41.66 -23.72
C GLY A 539 -27.77 -41.34 -24.93
N GLN A 540 -28.30 -40.64 -25.93
CA GLN A 540 -27.53 -40.19 -27.08
C GLN A 540 -26.82 -38.87 -26.75
N GLU A 541 -25.55 -38.75 -27.13
CA GLU A 541 -24.80 -37.50 -26.98
C GLU A 541 -25.41 -36.41 -27.88
N VAL A 542 -25.70 -35.26 -27.28
CA VAL A 542 -26.30 -34.08 -27.93
C VAL A 542 -25.23 -33.04 -28.23
N GLN A 543 -24.39 -32.73 -27.24
CA GLN A 543 -23.33 -31.73 -27.36
C GLN A 543 -22.24 -31.96 -26.30
N THR A 544 -20.98 -31.72 -26.65
CA THR A 544 -19.89 -31.55 -25.68
C THR A 544 -19.77 -30.07 -25.28
N LEU A 545 -19.89 -29.77 -23.99
CA LEU A 545 -19.74 -28.42 -23.44
C LEU A 545 -18.27 -28.05 -23.23
N PHE A 546 -17.46 -29.02 -22.83
CA PHE A 546 -16.05 -28.82 -22.56
C PHE A 546 -15.29 -30.13 -22.75
N SER A 547 -14.08 -30.05 -23.28
CA SER A 547 -13.14 -31.17 -23.35
C SER A 547 -11.74 -30.60 -23.20
N GLY A 548 -11.06 -30.97 -22.12
CA GLY A 548 -9.73 -30.45 -21.81
C GLY A 548 -9.48 -30.46 -20.32
N GLU A 549 -8.63 -29.56 -19.87
CA GLU A 549 -8.18 -29.54 -18.49
C GLU A 549 -9.15 -28.75 -17.59
N ILE A 550 -9.72 -29.41 -16.60
CA ILE A 550 -10.57 -28.81 -15.56
C ILE A 550 -9.65 -28.34 -14.42
N PRO A 551 -9.66 -27.05 -14.05
CA PRO A 551 -8.88 -26.52 -12.92
C PRO A 551 -9.31 -27.16 -11.61
N GLY A 552 -8.38 -27.26 -10.63
CA GLY A 552 -8.74 -27.58 -9.25
C GLY A 552 -9.55 -26.44 -8.61
N GLY A 553 -10.52 -26.77 -7.76
CA GLY A 553 -11.50 -25.85 -7.21
C GLY A 553 -12.81 -25.81 -8.00
N ASN A 554 -13.56 -24.72 -7.85
CA ASN A 554 -14.84 -24.52 -8.54
C ASN A 554 -14.63 -23.89 -9.91
N SER A 555 -15.19 -24.50 -10.95
CA SER A 555 -15.20 -23.99 -12.32
C SER A 555 -16.61 -24.00 -12.89
N ASN A 556 -16.95 -22.96 -13.66
CA ASN A 556 -18.28 -22.83 -14.28
C ASN A 556 -18.19 -23.01 -15.78
N TYR A 557 -19.04 -23.90 -16.30
CA TYR A 557 -19.24 -24.11 -17.74
C TYR A 557 -20.62 -23.64 -18.14
N PHE A 558 -20.77 -23.15 -19.36
CA PHE A 558 -22.00 -22.48 -19.78
C PHE A 558 -22.64 -23.22 -20.95
N LEU A 559 -23.94 -23.50 -20.82
CA LEU A 559 -24.80 -24.04 -21.85
C LEU A 559 -25.84 -22.99 -22.25
N ASP A 560 -26.03 -22.75 -23.55
CA ASP A 560 -27.18 -22.01 -24.05
C ASP A 560 -28.37 -22.96 -24.23
N ALA A 561 -29.19 -23.12 -23.18
CA ALA A 561 -30.30 -24.07 -23.17
C ALA A 561 -31.42 -23.68 -24.14
N GLY A 562 -31.51 -22.41 -24.55
CA GLY A 562 -32.52 -21.93 -25.51
C GLY A 562 -32.33 -22.50 -26.93
N LYS A 563 -31.17 -23.11 -27.21
CA LYS A 563 -30.88 -23.79 -28.48
C LYS A 563 -31.28 -25.28 -28.48
N LEU A 564 -31.72 -25.81 -27.34
CA LEU A 564 -32.12 -27.21 -27.20
C LEU A 564 -33.65 -27.32 -27.06
N PRO A 565 -34.30 -28.34 -27.65
CA PRO A 565 -35.72 -28.59 -27.46
C PRO A 565 -36.10 -28.77 -25.99
N ALA A 566 -37.32 -28.37 -25.61
CA ALA A 566 -37.86 -28.63 -24.28
C ALA A 566 -37.86 -30.14 -23.97
N GLY A 567 -37.34 -30.53 -22.81
CA GLY A 567 -37.14 -31.94 -22.48
C GLY A 567 -36.23 -32.18 -21.28
N THR A 568 -36.02 -33.46 -20.97
CA THR A 568 -35.06 -33.89 -19.93
C THR A 568 -33.75 -34.33 -20.57
N TYR A 569 -32.66 -33.78 -20.06
CA TYR A 569 -31.29 -34.05 -20.45
C TYR A 569 -30.47 -34.50 -19.24
N TRP A 570 -29.31 -35.09 -19.53
CA TRP A 570 -28.31 -35.50 -18.55
C TRP A 570 -26.98 -34.87 -18.88
N VAL A 571 -26.45 -34.05 -18.00
CA VAL A 571 -25.09 -33.52 -18.11
C VAL A 571 -24.16 -34.47 -17.40
N ARG A 572 -23.12 -34.92 -18.10
CA ARG A 572 -22.12 -35.87 -17.60
C ARG A 572 -20.75 -35.20 -17.62
N CYS A 573 -20.07 -35.21 -16.48
CA CYS A 573 -18.65 -34.88 -16.37
C CYS A 573 -17.87 -36.18 -16.23
N GLN A 574 -16.95 -36.45 -17.15
CA GLN A 574 -16.05 -37.59 -17.08
C GLN A 574 -14.62 -37.08 -16.89
N ALA A 575 -13.95 -37.52 -15.83
CA ALA A 575 -12.56 -37.19 -15.52
C ALA A 575 -11.80 -38.48 -15.16
N GLY A 576 -10.89 -38.90 -16.03
CA GLY A 576 -10.28 -40.23 -15.96
C GLY A 576 -11.32 -41.37 -16.01
N SER A 577 -11.33 -42.24 -14.99
CA SER A 577 -12.29 -43.34 -14.84
C SER A 577 -13.58 -42.94 -14.11
N GLN A 578 -13.67 -41.72 -13.57
CA GLN A 578 -14.84 -41.26 -12.83
C GLN A 578 -15.85 -40.56 -13.72
N VAL A 579 -17.13 -40.76 -13.41
CA VAL A 579 -18.26 -40.18 -14.14
C VAL A 579 -19.23 -39.60 -13.12
N SER A 580 -19.45 -38.29 -13.18
CA SER A 580 -20.50 -37.58 -12.46
C SER A 580 -21.62 -37.22 -13.42
N THR A 581 -22.88 -37.31 -13.01
CA THR A 581 -24.04 -36.97 -13.87
C THR A 581 -25.09 -36.19 -13.08
N ARG A 582 -25.69 -35.19 -13.73
CA ARG A 582 -26.78 -34.36 -13.20
C ARG A 582 -27.90 -34.23 -14.22
N LYS A 583 -29.13 -34.18 -13.72
CA LYS A 583 -30.33 -33.96 -14.53
C LYS A 583 -30.44 -32.48 -14.88
N LEU A 584 -30.72 -32.17 -16.14
CA LEU A 584 -31.07 -30.84 -16.63
C LEU A 584 -32.44 -30.91 -17.28
N VAL A 585 -33.37 -30.05 -16.86
CA VAL A 585 -34.68 -29.91 -17.48
C VAL A 585 -34.68 -28.63 -18.30
N ILE A 586 -35.02 -28.70 -19.58
CA ILE A 586 -35.14 -27.53 -20.47
C ILE A 586 -36.62 -27.27 -20.73
N ARG A 587 -37.06 -26.02 -20.60
CA ARG A 587 -38.45 -25.57 -20.78
C ARG A 587 -38.62 -24.72 -22.02
#